data_AF-A0A831QJC9-F1
#
_entry.id   AF-A0A831QJC9-F1
#
_cell.length_a   1.000
_cell.length_b   1.000
_cell.length_c   1.000
_cell.angle_alpha   90.00
_cell.angle_beta   90.00
_cell.angle_gamma   90.00
#
_symmetry.space_group_name_H-M   'P 1'
#
loop_
_entity.id
_entity.type
_entity.pdbx_description
1 polymer ?
#
loop_
_entity_poly.entity_id
_entity_poly.type
_entity_poly.pdbx_seq_one_letter_code
_entity_poly.pdbx_strand_id
1 'polypeptide(L)'
;MDTDGKAYYDKFGRLFMRSVHALFIEGLPTNLLSAYYHRELENILNTPENPLKPGYYPHFNLFTRNCATIIRDGLRQVGLQGIRGILPRDLFMSVFYHLLKNREGLGTRIEFFRLNQLKVPEAPYSALPPPVNPVNMLRSIWLRGTKLAVG
;
A
#
# COMPACT_ATOMS: atom_id res chain seq x y z
N MET A 1 15.86 4.73 24.03
CA MET A 1 15.06 4.02 25.04
C MET A 1 14.46 5.08 25.95
N ASP A 2 13.22 4.87 26.40
CA ASP A 2 12.62 5.70 27.45
C ASP A 2 13.37 5.48 28.79
N THR A 3 13.15 6.33 29.80
CA THR A 3 13.78 6.21 31.14
C THR A 3 13.51 4.86 31.80
N ASP A 4 12.47 4.14 31.36
CA ASP A 4 12.08 2.80 31.83
C ASP A 4 12.61 1.63 30.93
N GLY A 5 13.54 1.89 30.01
CA GLY A 5 14.11 0.85 29.13
C GLY A 5 13.18 0.32 28.03
N LYS A 6 11.98 0.92 27.86
CA LYS A 6 11.04 0.58 26.80
C LYS A 6 11.49 1.14 25.45
N ALA A 7 11.24 0.38 24.38
CA ALA A 7 11.45 0.82 23.02
C ALA A 7 10.57 2.05 22.72
N TYR A 8 11.15 3.06 22.07
CA TYR A 8 10.40 4.25 21.69
C TYR A 8 9.52 3.94 20.47
N TYR A 9 8.23 4.22 20.58
CA TYR A 9 7.26 3.97 19.52
C TYR A 9 6.85 5.28 18.84
N ASP A 10 6.64 5.24 17.52
CA ASP A 10 5.92 6.27 16.77
C ASP A 10 4.49 6.46 17.35
N LYS A 11 3.80 7.54 17.00
CA LYS A 11 2.43 7.89 17.44
C LYS A 11 1.38 6.78 17.21
N PHE A 12 1.72 5.79 16.38
CA PHE A 12 0.92 4.61 16.09
C PHE A 12 1.36 3.34 16.84
N GLY A 13 2.22 3.45 17.86
CA GLY A 13 2.70 2.29 18.64
C GLY A 13 3.66 1.37 17.88
N ARG A 14 4.35 1.89 16.85
CA ARG A 14 5.24 1.11 15.97
C ARG A 14 6.70 1.52 16.14
N LEU A 15 7.61 0.58 15.95
CA LEU A 15 9.04 0.91 15.82
C LEU A 15 9.25 1.95 14.71
N PHE A 16 10.13 2.91 14.99
CA PHE A 16 10.39 4.10 14.19
C PHE A 16 10.59 3.77 12.69
N MET A 17 10.02 4.61 11.82
CA MET A 17 9.88 4.49 10.35
C MET A 17 10.53 3.28 9.66
N ARG A 18 9.73 2.44 8.99
CA ARG A 18 10.19 1.31 8.17
C ARG A 18 10.79 1.78 6.84
N SER A 19 11.62 0.94 6.22
CA SER A 19 12.00 1.14 4.81
C SER A 19 10.75 1.11 3.94
N VAL A 20 10.59 2.10 3.06
CA VAL A 20 9.44 2.22 2.16
C VAL A 20 9.84 1.71 0.79
N HIS A 21 9.05 0.78 0.26
CA HIS A 21 9.13 0.41 -1.14
C HIS A 21 8.16 1.30 -1.90
N ALA A 22 8.67 2.04 -2.87
CA ALA A 22 7.90 2.98 -3.66
C ALA A 22 7.92 2.59 -5.12
N LEU A 23 6.79 2.85 -5.78
CA LEU A 23 6.60 2.63 -7.21
C LEU A 23 6.15 3.95 -7.81
N PHE A 24 6.96 4.51 -8.70
CA PHE A 24 6.58 5.63 -9.53
C PHE A 24 6.06 5.10 -10.86
N ILE A 25 4.90 5.65 -11.27
CA ILE A 25 4.20 5.24 -12.47
C ILE A 25 3.84 6.51 -13.24
N GLU A 26 4.32 6.63 -14.46
CA GLU A 26 3.98 7.69 -15.40
C GLU A 26 3.10 7.12 -16.52
N GLY A 27 2.15 7.91 -17.02
CA GLY A 27 1.28 7.51 -18.15
C GLY A 27 -0.05 6.88 -17.75
N LEU A 28 -0.39 6.82 -16.45
CA LEU A 28 -1.75 6.50 -16.02
C LEU A 28 -2.68 7.71 -16.16
N PRO A 29 -3.99 7.53 -16.46
CA PRO A 29 -4.95 8.63 -16.52
C PRO A 29 -5.26 9.15 -15.11
N THR A 30 -4.40 10.03 -14.61
CA THR A 30 -4.44 10.59 -13.24
C THR A 30 -5.73 11.35 -12.95
N ASN A 31 -6.33 12.01 -13.93
CA ASN A 31 -7.61 12.71 -13.77
C ASN A 31 -8.74 11.75 -13.38
N LEU A 32 -8.83 10.59 -14.04
CA LEU A 32 -9.83 9.57 -13.73
C LEU A 32 -9.58 8.97 -12.34
N LEU A 33 -8.32 8.68 -12.03
CA LEU A 33 -7.93 8.12 -10.74
C LEU A 33 -8.21 9.10 -9.59
N SER A 34 -7.87 10.37 -9.79
CA SER A 34 -8.11 11.45 -8.84
C SER A 34 -9.60 11.65 -8.61
N ALA A 35 -10.40 11.72 -9.68
CA ALA A 35 -11.86 11.87 -9.58
C ALA A 35 -12.49 10.69 -8.81
N TYR A 36 -12.03 9.46 -9.07
CA TYR A 36 -12.49 8.29 -8.32
C TYR A 36 -12.18 8.40 -6.82
N TYR A 37 -10.94 8.74 -6.45
CA TYR A 37 -10.56 8.84 -5.04
C TYR A 37 -11.20 10.03 -4.31
N HIS A 38 -11.39 11.17 -4.98
CA HIS A 38 -12.14 12.29 -4.42
C HIS A 38 -13.58 11.89 -4.13
N ARG A 39 -14.25 11.20 -5.06
CA ARG A 39 -15.60 10.70 -4.83
C ARG A 39 -15.67 9.72 -3.65
N GLU A 40 -14.71 8.80 -3.53
CA GLU A 40 -14.69 7.89 -2.38
C GLU A 40 -14.43 8.62 -1.06
N LEU A 41 -13.60 9.66 -1.06
CA LEU A 41 -13.36 10.51 0.11
C LEU A 41 -14.59 11.31 0.49
N GLU A 42 -15.26 11.95 -0.47
CA GLU A 42 -16.54 12.65 -0.27
C GLU A 42 -17.59 11.71 0.30
N ASN A 43 -17.71 10.49 -0.24
CA ASN A 43 -18.62 9.48 0.29
C ASN A 43 -18.30 9.14 1.75
N ILE A 44 -17.02 8.98 2.10
CA ILE A 44 -16.61 8.70 3.49
C ILE A 44 -16.97 9.86 4.41
N LEU A 45 -16.67 11.10 4.01
CA LEU A 45 -16.90 12.31 4.81
C LEU A 45 -18.40 12.63 4.98
N ASN A 46 -19.21 12.36 3.96
CA ASN A 46 -20.65 12.60 3.99
C ASN A 46 -21.45 11.42 4.60
N THR A 47 -20.79 10.32 4.97
CA THR A 47 -21.47 9.18 5.61
C THR A 47 -21.88 9.57 7.02
N PRO A 48 -23.18 9.52 7.38
CA PRO A 48 -23.62 9.84 8.73
C PRO A 48 -23.05 8.85 9.74
N GLU A 49 -22.74 9.34 10.94
CA GLU A 49 -22.28 8.48 12.03
C GLU A 49 -23.39 7.50 12.46
N ASN A 50 -22.99 6.30 12.85
CA ASN A 50 -23.91 5.33 13.44
C ASN A 50 -24.10 5.64 14.94
N PRO A 51 -25.32 6.00 15.38
CA PRO A 51 -25.57 6.33 16.80
C PRO A 51 -25.25 5.17 17.76
N LEU A 52 -25.31 3.92 17.28
CA LEU A 52 -25.03 2.73 18.08
C LEU A 52 -23.52 2.44 18.19
N LYS A 53 -22.69 3.05 17.33
CA LYS A 53 -21.23 2.87 17.27
C LYS A 53 -20.54 4.19 16.88
N PRO A 54 -20.56 5.20 17.76
CA PRO A 54 -19.94 6.49 17.49
C PRO A 54 -18.43 6.33 17.23
N GLY A 55 -17.90 7.11 16.29
CA GLY A 55 -16.49 7.06 15.87
C GLY A 55 -16.10 5.88 14.96
N TYR A 56 -17.03 4.97 14.65
CA TYR A 56 -16.79 3.89 13.68
C TYR A 56 -17.36 4.23 12.31
N TYR A 57 -16.55 4.13 11.25
CA TYR A 57 -17.03 4.33 9.88
C TYR A 57 -18.00 3.20 9.48
N PRO A 58 -19.31 3.49 9.26
CA PRO A 58 -20.33 2.44 9.12
C PRO A 58 -20.13 1.50 7.95
N HIS A 59 -19.55 1.99 6.85
CA HIS A 59 -19.32 1.20 5.63
C HIS A 59 -17.96 0.51 5.61
N PHE A 60 -17.17 0.56 6.70
CA PHE A 60 -15.91 -0.15 6.76
C PHE A 60 -16.13 -1.66 6.67
N ASN A 61 -15.39 -2.32 5.78
CA ASN A 61 -15.31 -3.77 5.74
C ASN A 61 -13.89 -4.19 5.36
N LEU A 62 -13.30 -5.07 6.17
CA LEU A 62 -11.92 -5.51 5.98
C LEU A 62 -11.68 -6.16 4.62
N PHE A 63 -12.65 -6.86 4.04
CA PHE A 63 -12.48 -7.60 2.78
C PHE A 63 -12.98 -6.84 1.55
N THR A 64 -14.01 -6.01 1.71
CA THR A 64 -14.68 -5.36 0.58
C THR A 64 -14.46 -3.85 0.51
N ARG A 65 -14.38 -3.15 1.65
CA ARG A 65 -14.33 -1.67 1.69
C ARG A 65 -13.38 -1.16 2.78
N ASN A 66 -12.10 -1.16 2.42
CA ASN A 66 -11.01 -0.58 3.18
C ASN A 66 -10.14 0.28 2.25
N CYS A 67 -9.13 0.97 2.79
CA CYS A 67 -8.24 1.82 2.00
C CYS A 67 -7.53 1.08 0.84
N ALA A 68 -7.03 -0.13 1.06
CA ALA A 68 -6.39 -0.94 0.03
C ALA A 68 -7.40 -1.41 -1.04
N THR A 69 -8.63 -1.79 -0.67
CA THR A 69 -9.63 -2.18 -1.69
C THR A 69 -10.10 -0.98 -2.50
N ILE A 70 -10.27 0.19 -1.88
CA ILE A 70 -10.57 1.46 -2.60
C ILE A 70 -9.46 1.78 -3.61
N ILE A 71 -8.19 1.75 -3.18
CA ILE A 71 -7.04 2.01 -4.07
C ILE A 71 -7.01 1.00 -5.22
N ARG A 72 -7.17 -0.29 -4.91
CA ARG A 72 -7.24 -1.37 -5.91
C ARG A 72 -8.30 -1.09 -6.96
N ASP A 73 -9.51 -0.76 -6.53
CA ASP A 73 -10.65 -0.61 -7.43
C ASP A 73 -10.48 0.64 -8.31
N GLY A 74 -9.90 1.72 -7.78
CA GLY A 74 -9.47 2.87 -8.59
C GLY A 74 -8.44 2.51 -9.66
N LEU A 75 -7.40 1.73 -9.30
CA LEU A 75 -6.39 1.27 -10.27
C LEU A 75 -6.99 0.37 -11.36
N ARG A 76 -7.98 -0.46 -11.02
CA ARG A 76 -8.70 -1.29 -11.99
C ARG A 76 -9.52 -0.46 -12.98
N GLN A 77 -10.12 0.65 -12.53
CA GLN A 77 -10.87 1.55 -13.42
C GLN A 77 -10.00 2.21 -14.48
N VAL A 78 -8.72 2.40 -14.20
CA VAL A 78 -7.76 3.01 -15.13
C VAL A 78 -6.97 1.99 -15.96
N GLY A 79 -7.48 0.76 -16.08
CA GLY A 79 -6.94 -0.27 -16.98
C GLY A 79 -6.10 -1.35 -16.32
N LEU A 80 -5.85 -1.29 -15.00
CA LEU A 80 -5.06 -2.32 -14.29
C LEU A 80 -5.95 -3.42 -13.70
N GLN A 81 -6.79 -4.04 -14.54
CA GLN A 81 -7.83 -5.00 -14.09
C GLN A 81 -7.30 -6.24 -13.34
N GLY A 82 -6.06 -6.66 -13.63
CA GLY A 82 -5.45 -7.85 -13.02
C GLY A 82 -4.95 -7.68 -11.57
N ILE A 83 -5.04 -6.48 -11.00
CA ILE A 83 -4.57 -6.22 -9.63
C ILE A 83 -5.51 -6.89 -8.61
N ARG A 84 -4.92 -7.54 -7.60
CA ARG A 84 -5.60 -8.15 -6.46
C ARG A 84 -5.00 -7.62 -5.15
N GLY A 85 -5.62 -7.96 -4.03
CA GLY A 85 -5.14 -7.56 -2.71
C GLY A 85 -6.24 -6.92 -1.89
N ILE A 86 -6.23 -7.25 -0.60
CA ILE A 86 -7.16 -6.73 0.41
C ILE A 86 -6.38 -5.97 1.47
N LEU A 87 -5.13 -6.36 1.71
CA LEU A 87 -4.22 -5.69 2.64
C LEU A 87 -3.23 -4.81 1.88
N PRO A 88 -2.73 -3.72 2.51
CA PRO A 88 -1.85 -2.76 1.85
C PRO A 88 -0.62 -3.40 1.19
N ARG A 89 0.06 -4.32 1.88
CA ARG A 89 1.24 -5.01 1.34
C ARG A 89 0.89 -5.93 0.17
N ASP A 90 -0.24 -6.62 0.27
CA ASP A 90 -0.68 -7.54 -0.77
C ASP A 90 -1.09 -6.83 -2.05
N LEU A 91 -1.76 -5.68 -1.90
CA LEU A 91 -2.06 -4.78 -2.98
C LEU A 91 -0.77 -4.32 -3.67
N PHE A 92 0.18 -3.79 -2.90
CA PHE A 92 1.46 -3.32 -3.42
C PHE A 92 2.17 -4.39 -4.25
N MET A 93 2.30 -5.61 -3.72
CA MET A 93 2.93 -6.72 -4.43
C MET A 93 2.19 -7.10 -5.71
N SER A 94 0.85 -7.06 -5.70
CA SER A 94 0.06 -7.36 -6.89
C SER A 94 0.17 -6.27 -7.96
N VAL A 95 0.17 -5.00 -7.55
CA VAL A 95 0.37 -3.84 -8.44
C VAL A 95 1.74 -3.94 -9.10
N PHE A 96 2.77 -4.11 -8.28
CA PHE A 96 4.15 -4.18 -8.72
C PHE A 96 4.38 -5.33 -9.71
N TYR A 97 3.89 -6.53 -9.39
CA TYR A 97 3.97 -7.68 -10.29
C TYR A 97 3.22 -7.44 -11.61
N HIS A 98 2.01 -6.86 -11.55
CA HIS A 98 1.21 -6.60 -12.75
C HIS A 98 1.86 -5.59 -13.68
N LEU A 99 2.43 -4.53 -13.13
CA LEU A 99 3.13 -3.49 -13.90
C LEU A 99 4.43 -4.01 -14.50
N LEU A 100 5.19 -4.81 -13.76
CA LEU A 100 6.42 -5.41 -14.27
C LEU A 100 6.14 -6.42 -15.40
N LYS A 101 5.10 -7.25 -15.25
CA LYS A 101 4.71 -8.23 -16.27
C LYS A 101 4.20 -7.59 -17.57
N ASN A 102 3.53 -6.45 -17.47
CA ASN A 102 2.87 -5.79 -18.62
C ASN A 102 3.60 -4.51 -19.05
N ARG A 103 4.88 -4.35 -18.68
CA ARG A 103 5.66 -3.11 -18.86
C ARG A 103 5.69 -2.63 -20.32
N GLU A 104 5.79 -3.55 -21.27
CA GLU A 104 5.90 -3.23 -22.69
C GLU A 104 4.55 -2.88 -23.34
N GLY A 105 3.44 -3.38 -22.80
CA GLY A 105 2.10 -3.21 -23.38
C GLY A 105 1.31 -2.02 -22.83
N LEU A 106 1.70 -1.45 -21.69
CA LEU A 106 0.95 -0.39 -21.01
C LEU A 106 1.37 1.03 -21.39
N GLY A 107 2.49 1.20 -22.12
CA GLY A 107 3.01 2.54 -22.44
C GLY A 107 3.33 3.38 -21.20
N THR A 108 3.59 2.74 -20.05
CA THR A 108 3.81 3.42 -18.76
C THR A 108 5.29 3.38 -18.40
N ARG A 109 5.84 4.51 -17.95
CA ARG A 109 7.16 4.53 -17.32
C ARG A 109 7.00 4.06 -15.89
N ILE A 110 7.81 3.07 -15.51
CA ILE A 110 7.77 2.48 -14.17
C ILE A 110 9.16 2.58 -13.58
N GLU A 111 9.25 3.21 -12.40
CA GLU A 111 10.46 3.29 -11.60
C GLU A 111 10.19 2.74 -10.20
N PHE A 112 11.14 1.98 -9.70
CA PHE A 112 11.08 1.38 -8.38
C PHE A 112 12.25 1.88 -7.56
N PHE A 113 11.97 2.40 -6.39
CA PHE A 113 12.99 2.83 -5.46
C PHE A 113 12.65 2.43 -4.04
N ARG A 114 13.69 2.31 -3.23
CA ARG A 114 13.60 1.95 -1.82
C ARG A 114 14.09 3.11 -0.99
N LEU A 115 13.19 3.68 -0.19
CA LEU A 115 13.57 4.64 0.84
C LEU A 115 14.06 3.85 2.05
N ASN A 116 15.29 4.10 2.47
CA ASN A 116 15.90 3.43 3.60
C ASN A 116 15.19 3.83 4.91
N GLN A 117 15.16 2.90 5.85
CA GLN A 117 14.66 3.17 7.20
C GLN A 117 15.50 4.28 7.84
N LEU A 118 14.83 5.28 8.42
CA LEU A 118 15.47 6.26 9.28
C LEU A 118 15.91 5.58 10.57
N LYS A 119 17.21 5.61 10.83
CA LYS A 119 17.80 5.04 12.04
C LYS A 119 17.75 6.10 13.14
N VAL A 120 17.19 5.72 14.28
CA VAL A 120 17.17 6.57 15.47
C VAL A 120 17.71 5.77 16.66
N PRO A 121 18.53 6.38 17.53
CA PRO A 121 19.13 5.66 18.66
C PRO A 121 18.08 5.21 19.69
N GLU A 122 16.86 5.76 19.66
CA GLU A 122 15.82 5.51 20.65
C GLU A 122 15.04 4.20 20.40
N ALA A 123 15.11 3.62 19.20
CA ALA A 123 14.29 2.48 18.80
C ALA A 123 15.06 1.46 17.92
N PRO A 124 14.81 0.15 18.08
CA PRO A 124 15.39 -0.86 17.20
C PRO A 124 14.85 -0.77 15.77
N TYR A 125 15.58 -1.38 14.83
CA TYR A 125 15.17 -1.48 13.43
C TYR A 125 13.79 -2.11 13.29
N SER A 126 13.02 -1.59 12.33
CA SER A 126 11.64 -1.98 12.14
C SER A 126 11.58 -3.01 11.02
N ALA A 127 11.20 -4.24 11.36
CA ALA A 127 11.14 -5.34 10.40
C ALA A 127 9.85 -5.29 9.55
N LEU A 128 9.96 -5.74 8.30
CA LEU A 128 8.80 -5.97 7.45
C LEU A 128 8.06 -7.23 7.94
N PRO A 129 6.75 -7.16 8.23
CA PRO A 129 5.97 -8.36 8.53
C PRO A 129 5.99 -9.27 7.29
N PRO A 130 5.85 -10.61 7.38
CA PRO A 130 5.80 -11.50 6.23
C PRO A 130 4.50 -11.29 5.40
N PRO A 131 4.45 -11.66 4.10
CA PRO A 131 3.23 -11.57 3.32
C PRO A 131 2.28 -12.64 3.84
N VAL A 132 1.04 -12.26 4.15
CA VAL A 132 0.03 -13.23 4.61
C VAL A 132 -0.64 -13.96 3.45
N ASN A 133 -0.58 -13.40 2.23
CA ASN A 133 -1.10 -14.04 1.03
C ASN A 133 -0.04 -14.94 0.36
N PRO A 134 -0.29 -16.26 0.24
CA PRO A 134 0.68 -17.21 -0.35
C PRO A 134 1.02 -16.90 -1.82
N VAL A 135 0.08 -16.37 -2.60
CA VAL A 135 0.34 -15.97 -4.00
C VAL A 135 1.31 -14.79 -4.04
N ASN A 136 1.18 -13.84 -3.13
CA ASN A 136 2.11 -12.72 -3.03
C ASN A 136 3.44 -13.12 -2.41
N MET A 137 3.47 -14.17 -1.58
CA MET A 137 4.71 -14.78 -1.12
C MET A 137 5.49 -15.37 -2.30
N LEU A 138 4.85 -16.14 -3.19
CA LEU A 138 5.47 -16.64 -4.42
C LEU A 138 5.95 -15.51 -5.34
N ARG A 139 5.13 -14.48 -5.55
CA ARG A 139 5.54 -13.28 -6.30
C ARG A 139 6.76 -12.60 -5.67
N SER A 140 6.83 -12.51 -4.34
CA SER A 140 7.99 -11.92 -3.65
C SER A 140 9.27 -12.74 -3.84
N ILE A 141 9.17 -14.06 -3.97
CA ILE A 141 10.32 -14.93 -4.28
C ILE A 141 10.76 -14.68 -5.72
N TRP A 142 9.82 -14.66 -6.67
CA TRP A 142 10.10 -14.39 -8.08
C TRP A 142 10.74 -13.00 -8.30
N LEU A 143 10.24 -11.97 -7.61
CA LEU A 143 10.77 -10.60 -7.65
C LEU A 143 12.16 -10.45 -7.02
N ARG A 144 12.56 -11.36 -6.13
CA ARG A 144 13.92 -11.39 -5.57
C ARG A 144 14.92 -12.05 -6.52
N GLY A 145 14.46 -12.99 -7.34
CA GLY A 145 15.28 -13.67 -8.35
C GLY A 145 15.49 -12.83 -9.62
N THR A 146 14.55 -11.95 -9.95
CA THR A 146 14.75 -10.90 -10.95
C THR A 146 15.64 -9.84 -10.33
N LYS A 147 16.87 -9.68 -10.83
CA LYS A 147 17.74 -8.55 -10.47
C LYS A 147 17.05 -7.26 -10.91
N LEU A 148 16.17 -6.72 -10.08
CA LEU A 148 15.64 -5.39 -10.23
C LEU A 148 16.84 -4.46 -10.07
N ALA A 149 17.23 -3.80 -11.16
CA ALA A 149 18.19 -2.71 -11.12
C ALA A 149 17.61 -1.65 -10.18
N VAL A 150 18.07 -1.66 -8.93
CA VAL A 150 17.83 -0.58 -7.99
C VAL A 150 18.77 0.52 -8.45
N GLY A 151 18.23 1.49 -9.17
CA GLY A 151 18.90 2.76 -9.45
C GLY A 151 19.03 3.59 -8.18
#